data_AF-A0A0M8R8R9-F1
#
_entry.id   AF-A0A0M8R8R9-F1
#
_cell.length_a   1.000
_cell.length_b   1.000
_cell.length_c   1.000
_cell.angle_alpha   90.00
_cell.angle_beta   90.00
_cell.angle_gamma   90.00
#
_symmetry.space_group_name_H-M   'P 1'
#
loop_
_entity.id
_entity.type
_entity.pdbx_description
1 polymer ?
#
loop_
_entity_poly.entity_id
_entity_poly.type
_entity_poly.pdbx_seq_one_letter_code
_entity_poly.pdbx_strand_id
1 'polypeptide(L)' 'MTSPRTGVPTATRTTVAARATDLTKVYGQGETQVVALDQVSVEFRQAEFTAIMGPSG' A
#
# COMPACT_ATOMS: atom_id res chain seq x y z
N MET A 1 9.95 -40.35 25.43
CA MET A 1 8.71 -40.25 24.64
C MET A 1 8.19 -38.81 24.76
N THR A 2 8.61 -37.90 23.89
CA THR A 2 7.94 -36.61 23.60
C THR A 2 8.58 -36.07 22.34
N SER A 3 7.86 -36.15 21.22
CA SER A 3 8.25 -35.52 19.97
C SER A 3 7.76 -34.07 19.96
N PRO A 4 8.57 -33.09 19.53
CA PRO A 4 8.07 -31.74 19.31
C PRO A 4 7.09 -31.76 18.12
N ARG A 5 5.87 -31.26 18.34
CA ARG A 5 4.94 -30.98 17.24
C ARG A 5 5.42 -29.72 16.54
N THR A 6 6.02 -29.87 15.37
CA THR A 6 6.28 -28.77 14.45
C THR A 6 4.94 -28.20 13.99
N GLY A 7 4.53 -27.07 14.57
CA GLY A 7 3.41 -26.30 14.05
C GLY A 7 3.78 -25.79 12.66
N VAL A 8 2.96 -26.09 11.65
CA VAL A 8 3.10 -25.46 10.34
C VAL A 8 2.80 -23.97 10.56
N PRO A 9 3.69 -23.04 10.17
CA PRO A 9 3.37 -21.63 10.25
C PRO A 9 2.17 -21.38 9.32
N THR A 10 1.00 -21.16 9.89
CA THR A 10 -0.16 -20.66 9.16
C THR A 10 0.27 -19.35 8.53
N ALA A 11 0.43 -19.32 7.20
CA ALA A 11 0.67 -18.09 6.47
C ALA A 11 -0.47 -17.13 6.82
N THR A 12 -0.18 -16.08 7.59
CA THR A 12 -1.14 -15.02 7.88
C THR A 12 -1.58 -14.47 6.54
N ARG A 13 -2.83 -14.76 6.14
CA ARG A 13 -3.39 -14.23 4.90
C ARG A 13 -3.43 -12.71 5.06
N THR A 14 -2.48 -12.03 4.43
CA THR A 14 -2.37 -10.58 4.50
C THR A 14 -3.56 -10.00 3.77
N THR A 15 -4.57 -9.59 4.52
CA THR A 15 -5.77 -8.97 3.98
C THR A 15 -5.45 -7.54 3.60
N VAL A 16 -5.64 -7.20 2.32
CA VAL A 16 -5.52 -5.82 1.86
C VAL A 16 -6.79 -5.07 2.25
N ALA A 17 -6.65 -3.98 3.00
CA ALA A 17 -7.77 -3.14 3.42
C ALA A 17 -8.11 -2.08 2.36
N ALA A 18 -7.11 -1.57 1.65
CA ALA A 18 -7.28 -0.63 0.54
C ALA A 18 -6.17 -0.81 -0.50
N ARG A 19 -6.49 -0.56 -1.77
CA ARG A 19 -5.54 -0.63 -2.88
C ARG A 19 -5.83 0.46 -3.89
N ALA A 20 -4.77 1.02 -4.45
CA ALA A 20 -4.81 1.81 -5.67
C ALA A 20 -3.91 1.13 -6.72
N THR A 21 -4.34 1.15 -7.98
CA THR A 21 -3.56 0.62 -9.11
C THR A 21 -3.52 1.68 -10.19
N ASP A 22 -2.31 2.04 -10.59
CA ASP A 22 -1.98 3.04 -11.61
C ASP A 22 -2.74 4.37 -11.39
N LEU A 23 -2.78 4.82 -10.13
CA LEU A 23 -3.47 6.04 -9.74
C LEU A 23 -2.74 7.28 -10.26
N THR A 24 -3.45 8.04 -11.10
CA THR A 24 -3.01 9.37 -11.54
C THR A 24 -3.94 10.44 -10.96
N LYS A 25 -3.36 11.48 -10.37
CA LYS A 25 -4.10 12.65 -9.88
C LYS A 25 -3.51 13.92 -10.46
N VAL A 26 -4.35 14.64 -11.19
CA VAL A 26 -4.01 15.92 -11.81
C VAL A 26 -4.82 17.04 -11.17
N TYR A 27 -4.17 18.16 -10.88
CA TYR A 27 -4.77 19.42 -10.44
C TYR A 27 -4.57 20.51 -11.48
N GLY A 28 -5.43 21.52 -11.46
CA GLY A 28 -5.39 22.61 -12.45
C GLY A 28 -5.81 22.16 -13.83
N GLN A 29 -5.68 23.05 -14.81
CA GLN A 29 -5.97 22.83 -16.23
C GLN A 29 -5.07 23.72 -17.10
N GLY A 30 -4.93 23.37 -18.37
CA GLY A 30 -4.12 24.14 -19.33
C GLY A 30 -2.67 24.30 -18.86
N GLU A 31 -2.15 25.52 -18.92
CA GLU A 31 -0.76 25.83 -18.55
C GLU A 31 -0.47 25.68 -17.05
N THR A 32 -1.50 25.59 -16.20
CA THR A 32 -1.35 25.47 -14.74
C THR A 32 -1.58 24.05 -14.24
N GLN A 33 -1.57 23.07 -15.14
CA GLN A 33 -1.78 21.68 -14.80
C GLN A 33 -0.59 21.11 -14.01
N VAL A 34 -0.89 20.39 -12.92
CA VAL A 34 0.10 19.69 -12.08
C VAL A 34 -0.30 18.22 -11.93
N VAL A 35 0.59 17.31 -12.30
CA VAL A 35 0.44 15.87 -12.04
C VAL A 35 0.97 15.59 -10.63
N ALA A 36 0.08 15.52 -9.66
CA ALA A 36 0.45 15.30 -8.26
C ALA A 36 0.69 13.83 -7.92
N LEU A 37 0.04 12.91 -8.64
CA LEU A 37 0.34 11.48 -8.60
C LEU A 37 0.41 10.99 -10.04
N ASP A 38 1.45 10.22 -10.38
CA ASP A 38 1.65 9.65 -11.70
C ASP A 38 1.78 8.13 -11.61
N GLN A 39 0.77 7.41 -12.11
CA GLN A 39 0.70 5.95 -12.16
C GLN A 39 1.08 5.24 -10.84
N VAL A 40 0.62 5.76 -9.70
CA VAL A 40 0.98 5.23 -8.39
C VAL A 40 0.18 3.96 -8.09
N SER A 41 0.89 2.86 -7.79
CA SER A 41 0.32 1.60 -7.32
C SER A 41 0.71 1.33 -5.87
N VAL A 42 -0.27 1.13 -4.99
CA VAL A 42 -0.05 0.93 -3.54
C VAL A 42 -1.13 0.04 -2.92
N GLU A 43 -0.75 -0.71 -1.89
CA GLU A 43 -1.66 -1.50 -1.05
C GLU A 43 -1.45 -1.15 0.43
N PHE A 44 -2.56 -0.96 1.15
CA PHE A 44 -2.61 -0.79 2.59
C PHE A 44 -3.18 -2.05 3.21
N ARG A 45 -2.43 -2.67 4.13
CA ARG A 45 -2.81 -3.93 4.77
C ARG A 45 -3.72 -3.68 5.96
N GLN A 46 -4.61 -4.63 6.22
CA GLN A 46 -5.50 -4.59 7.37
C GLN A 46 -4.69 -4.68 8.67
N ALA A 47 -5.13 -3.94 9.68
CA ALA A 47 -4.51 -3.91 11.01
C ALA A 47 -3.04 -3.48 11.03
N GLU A 48 -2.56 -2.80 9.98
CA GLU A 48 -1.24 -2.18 9.93
C GLU A 48 -1.35 -0.66 9.97
N PHE A 49 -0.41 -0.03 10.67
CA PHE A 49 -0.23 1.43 10.64
C PHE A 49 0.82 1.78 9.59
N THR A 50 0.44 2.57 8.59
CA THR A 50 1.32 2.96 7.48
C THR A 50 1.61 4.46 7.52
N ALA A 51 2.89 4.82 7.47
CA ALA A 51 3.32 6.21 7.32
C ALA A 51 3.75 6.46 5.86
N ILE A 52 3.36 7.62 5.31
CA ILE A 52 3.78 8.10 3.99
C ILE A 52 4.71 9.29 4.20
N MET A 53 5.90 9.27 3.60
CA MET A 53 6.94 10.28 3.76
C MET A 53 7.51 10.68 2.39
N GLY A 54 8.03 11.91 2.29
CA GLY A 54 8.66 12.42 1.07
C GLY A 54 9.12 13.88 1.23
N PRO A 55 9.82 14.44 0.24
CA PRO A 55 10.06 15.89 0.17
C PRO A 55 8.73 16.66 0.09
N SER A 56 8.78 17.97 0.31
CA SER A 56 7.58 18.81 0.16
C SER A 56 7.14 18.90 -1.31
N GLY A 57 5.84 18.72 -1.55
CA GLY A 57 5.24 18.71 -2.89
C GLY A 57 5.08 17.29 -3.43
#